data_AF-P41114-F1
#
_entry.id   AF-P41114-F1
#
_cell.length_a   1.000
_cell.length_b   1.000
_cell.length_c   1.000
_cell.angle_alpha   90.00
_cell.angle_beta   90.00
_cell.angle_gamma   90.00
#
_symmetry.space_group_name_H-M   'P 1'
#
loop_
_entity.id
_entity.type
_entity.pdbx_description
1 polymer ?
#
loop_
_entity_poly.entity_id
_entity_poly.type
_entity_poly.pdbx_seq_one_letter_code
_entity_poly.pdbx_strand_id
1 'polypeptide(L)'
;MDAIKKKMSAMKTKLEEADKQAQDAEDELTATLEKAAETEQTADELQKTLADLEDELDAAESRLTSLTEKYNEEEKKAEEGRRAHKELENRGQTDYSRLNRLETELAEITEQNEVVVEKLSELSSQLEENERILDEEEERCATADAQVKELEVDVVQVGNQLRSMEINEEKASKSNDQSANKLEDTIEKYNTIKDRADDAEARSRDLEAELNECDDELAAAKEAYGQSKADMDELLLELASM
;
A
#
# COMPACT_ATOMS: atom_id res chain seq x y z
N MET A 1 -72.91 -6.52 162.03
CA MET A 1 -71.91 -7.23 161.20
C MET A 1 -72.34 -7.37 159.74
N ASP A 2 -73.63 -7.56 159.44
CA ASP A 2 -74.09 -7.82 158.06
C ASP A 2 -73.85 -6.69 157.05
N ALA A 3 -73.95 -5.43 157.47
CA ALA A 3 -73.64 -4.29 156.60
C ALA A 3 -72.18 -4.27 156.15
N ILE A 4 -71.25 -4.72 157.01
CA ILE A 4 -69.82 -4.83 156.69
C ILE A 4 -69.60 -6.01 155.74
N LYS A 5 -70.22 -7.17 155.98
CA LYS A 5 -70.17 -8.32 155.06
C LYS A 5 -70.69 -7.97 153.66
N LYS A 6 -71.81 -7.23 153.56
CA LYS A 6 -72.39 -6.81 152.29
C LYS A 6 -71.51 -5.79 151.56
N LYS A 7 -70.95 -4.81 152.29
CA LYS A 7 -69.94 -3.89 151.72
C LYS A 7 -68.69 -4.65 151.25
N MET A 8 -68.16 -5.57 152.05
CA MET A 8 -67.00 -6.42 151.69
C MET A 8 -67.30 -7.27 150.46
N SER A 9 -68.49 -7.87 150.35
CA SER A 9 -68.92 -8.62 149.16
C SER A 9 -69.00 -7.72 147.94
N ALA A 10 -69.71 -6.59 148.01
CA ALA A 10 -69.83 -5.67 146.88
C ALA A 10 -68.46 -5.07 146.47
N MET A 11 -67.58 -4.83 147.43
CA MET A 11 -66.22 -4.34 147.19
C MET A 11 -65.34 -5.43 146.58
N LYS A 12 -65.50 -6.71 146.99
CA LYS A 12 -64.86 -7.87 146.38
C LYS A 12 -65.33 -8.09 144.95
N THR A 13 -66.64 -8.00 144.68
CA THR A 13 -67.18 -8.13 143.32
C THR A 13 -66.72 -6.98 142.43
N LYS A 14 -66.72 -5.73 142.93
CA LYS A 14 -66.16 -4.59 142.18
C LYS A 14 -64.66 -4.73 141.93
N LEU A 15 -63.91 -5.30 142.89
CA LEU A 15 -62.49 -5.58 142.70
C LEU A 15 -62.29 -6.66 141.63
N GLU A 16 -63.04 -7.77 141.69
CA GLU A 16 -63.00 -8.84 140.68
C GLU A 16 -63.41 -8.35 139.28
N GLU A 17 -64.42 -7.46 139.20
CA GLU A 17 -64.88 -6.88 137.94
C GLU A 17 -63.89 -5.85 137.39
N ALA A 18 -63.25 -5.06 138.25
CA ALA A 18 -62.16 -4.14 137.87
C ALA A 18 -60.88 -4.89 137.48
N ASP A 19 -60.52 -5.96 138.19
CA ASP A 19 -59.39 -6.84 137.86
C ASP A 19 -59.64 -7.52 136.52
N LYS A 20 -60.86 -8.02 136.27
CA LYS A 20 -61.23 -8.60 134.98
C LYS A 20 -61.19 -7.56 133.86
N GLN A 21 -61.72 -6.35 134.07
CA GLN A 21 -61.63 -5.28 133.07
C GLN A 21 -60.19 -4.86 132.79
N ALA A 22 -59.35 -4.79 133.83
CA ALA A 22 -57.93 -4.51 133.68
C ALA A 22 -57.24 -5.63 132.90
N GLN A 23 -57.56 -6.89 133.18
CA GLN A 23 -57.02 -8.04 132.48
C GLN A 23 -57.48 -8.10 131.02
N ASP A 24 -58.79 -7.91 130.75
CA ASP A 24 -59.34 -7.84 129.39
C ASP A 24 -58.69 -6.69 128.59
N ALA A 25 -58.44 -5.53 129.23
CA ALA A 25 -57.75 -4.39 128.62
C ALA A 25 -56.25 -4.62 128.42
N GLU A 26 -55.57 -5.32 129.33
CA GLU A 26 -54.17 -5.75 129.17
C GLU A 26 -54.06 -6.77 128.02
N ASP A 27 -54.98 -7.73 127.93
CA ASP A 27 -55.02 -8.71 126.84
C ASP A 27 -55.27 -8.02 125.49
N GLU A 28 -56.23 -7.07 125.42
CA GLU A 28 -56.49 -6.28 124.21
C GLU A 28 -55.28 -5.40 123.84
N LEU A 29 -54.67 -4.72 124.81
CA LEU A 29 -53.46 -3.94 124.59
C LEU A 29 -52.33 -4.82 124.05
N THR A 30 -52.12 -5.99 124.65
CA THR A 30 -51.08 -6.93 124.22
C THR A 30 -51.34 -7.42 122.80
N ALA A 31 -52.57 -7.81 122.47
CA ALA A 31 -52.94 -8.22 121.12
C ALA A 31 -52.77 -7.10 120.08
N THR A 32 -53.10 -5.85 120.44
CA THR A 32 -52.86 -4.69 119.54
C THR A 32 -51.38 -4.38 119.35
N LEU A 33 -50.55 -4.53 120.39
CA LEU A 33 -49.11 -4.35 120.31
C LEU A 33 -48.45 -5.45 119.48
N GLU A 34 -48.86 -6.71 119.64
CA GLU A 34 -48.40 -7.82 118.80
C GLU A 34 -48.74 -7.58 117.34
N LYS A 35 -49.99 -7.20 117.04
CA LYS A 35 -50.40 -6.85 115.68
C LYS A 35 -49.65 -5.65 115.12
N ALA A 36 -49.40 -4.62 115.94
CA ALA A 36 -48.62 -3.46 115.53
C ALA A 36 -47.18 -3.86 115.19
N ALA A 37 -46.55 -4.70 116.03
CA ALA A 37 -45.21 -5.23 115.81
C ALA A 37 -45.14 -6.11 114.54
N GLU A 38 -46.14 -6.96 114.30
CA GLU A 38 -46.25 -7.73 113.05
C GLU A 38 -46.36 -6.79 111.83
N THR A 39 -47.21 -5.77 111.90
CA THR A 39 -47.35 -4.81 110.79
C THR A 39 -46.08 -3.99 110.56
N GLU A 40 -45.39 -3.59 111.62
CA GLU A 40 -44.11 -2.87 111.55
C GLU A 40 -43.03 -3.76 110.91
N GLN A 41 -42.94 -5.02 111.31
CA GLN A 41 -42.05 -5.98 110.68
C GLN A 41 -42.36 -6.15 109.18
N THR A 42 -43.63 -6.30 108.80
CA THR A 42 -44.00 -6.39 107.37
C THR A 42 -43.70 -5.11 106.59
N ALA A 43 -43.87 -3.94 107.21
CA ALA A 43 -43.54 -2.66 106.59
C ALA A 43 -42.04 -2.53 106.37
N ASP A 44 -41.22 -2.95 107.34
CA ASP A 44 -39.75 -2.97 107.23
C ASP A 44 -39.27 -3.95 106.14
N GLU A 45 -39.88 -5.13 106.06
CA GLU A 45 -39.60 -6.11 104.99
C GLU A 45 -39.97 -5.54 103.62
N LEU A 46 -41.16 -4.93 103.50
CA LEU A 46 -41.59 -4.29 102.26
C LEU A 46 -40.68 -3.11 101.87
N GLN A 47 -40.25 -2.29 102.81
CA GLN A 47 -39.31 -1.18 102.55
C GLN A 47 -37.96 -1.69 102.04
N LYS A 48 -37.44 -2.78 102.62
CA LYS A 48 -36.21 -3.43 102.10
C LYS A 48 -36.40 -3.95 100.68
N THR A 49 -37.51 -4.65 100.42
CA THR A 49 -37.79 -5.15 99.06
C THR A 49 -37.98 -4.02 98.04
N LEU A 50 -38.56 -2.89 98.47
CA LEU A 50 -38.74 -1.72 97.61
C LEU A 50 -37.39 -1.10 97.26
N ALA A 51 -36.48 -0.96 98.24
CA ALA A 51 -35.13 -0.47 97.99
C ALA A 51 -34.34 -1.42 97.06
N ASP A 52 -34.43 -2.73 97.27
CA ASP A 52 -33.79 -3.72 96.39
C ASP A 52 -34.33 -3.63 94.95
N LEU A 53 -35.65 -3.44 94.78
CA LEU A 53 -36.27 -3.27 93.47
C LEU A 53 -35.90 -1.93 92.79
N GLU A 54 -35.74 -0.86 93.56
CA GLU A 54 -35.24 0.43 93.06
C GLU A 54 -33.80 0.31 92.56
N ASP A 55 -32.92 -0.35 93.33
CA ASP A 55 -31.54 -0.61 92.91
C ASP A 55 -31.48 -1.51 91.65
N GLU A 56 -32.36 -2.52 91.54
CA GLU A 56 -32.49 -3.35 90.34
C GLU A 56 -32.99 -2.57 89.13
N LEU A 57 -33.96 -1.66 89.33
CA LEU A 57 -34.49 -0.79 88.28
C LEU A 57 -33.40 0.15 87.76
N ASP A 58 -32.67 0.83 88.65
CA ASP A 58 -31.57 1.72 88.28
C ASP A 58 -30.47 0.96 87.52
N ALA A 59 -30.14 -0.25 87.95
CA ALA A 59 -29.19 -1.11 87.25
C ALA A 59 -29.70 -1.54 85.85
N ALA A 60 -31.00 -1.81 85.71
CA ALA A 60 -31.62 -2.15 84.43
C ALA A 60 -31.66 -0.95 83.48
N GLU A 61 -31.99 0.25 83.97
CA GLU A 61 -32.01 1.50 83.20
C GLU A 61 -30.60 1.90 82.73
N SER A 62 -29.59 1.74 83.60
CA SER A 62 -28.19 1.95 83.23
C SER A 62 -27.73 0.98 82.13
N ARG A 63 -28.11 -0.30 82.24
CA ARG A 63 -27.84 -1.30 81.18
C ARG A 63 -28.56 -0.96 79.87
N LEU A 64 -29.84 -0.59 79.93
CA LEU A 64 -30.64 -0.21 78.76
C LEU A 64 -30.03 0.99 78.04
N THR A 65 -29.59 2.01 78.78
CA THR A 65 -28.90 3.18 78.23
C THR A 65 -27.63 2.76 77.50
N SER A 66 -26.77 1.95 78.15
CA SER A 66 -25.53 1.48 77.53
C SER A 66 -25.74 0.61 76.28
N LEU A 67 -26.82 -0.20 76.24
CA LEU A 67 -27.18 -1.01 75.08
C LEU A 67 -27.72 -0.16 73.94
N THR A 68 -28.48 0.90 74.26
CA THR A 68 -29.02 1.84 73.28
C THR A 68 -27.89 2.65 72.64
N GLU A 69 -26.91 3.09 73.42
CA GLU A 69 -25.70 3.75 72.90
C GLU A 69 -24.94 2.83 71.94
N LYS A 70 -24.68 1.59 72.35
CA LYS A 70 -24.02 0.57 71.50
C LYS A 70 -24.81 0.26 70.24
N TYR A 71 -26.14 0.17 70.35
CA TYR A 71 -27.02 -0.06 69.20
C TYR A 71 -26.91 1.08 68.19
N ASN A 72 -26.95 2.33 68.65
CA ASN A 72 -26.83 3.51 67.79
C ASN A 72 -25.44 3.59 67.13
N GLU A 73 -24.37 3.20 67.84
CA GLU A 73 -23.02 3.13 67.26
C GLU A 73 -22.92 2.07 66.16
N GLU A 74 -23.46 0.87 66.38
CA GLU A 74 -23.47 -0.20 65.37
C GLU A 74 -24.39 0.13 64.18
N GLU A 75 -25.54 0.78 64.42
CA GLU A 75 -26.40 1.28 63.35
C GLU A 75 -25.67 2.30 62.48
N LYS A 76 -24.94 3.23 63.10
CA LYS A 76 -24.13 4.22 62.38
C LYS A 76 -23.05 3.53 61.52
N LYS A 77 -22.32 2.56 62.05
CA LYS A 77 -21.33 1.78 61.29
C LYS A 77 -21.97 1.00 60.14
N ALA A 78 -23.15 0.42 60.36
CA ALA A 78 -23.88 -0.30 59.32
C ALA A 78 -24.33 0.63 58.18
N GLU A 79 -24.80 1.84 58.51
CA GLU A 79 -25.16 2.86 57.52
C GLU A 79 -23.94 3.35 56.73
N GLU A 80 -22.80 3.60 57.39
CA GLU A 80 -21.54 3.91 56.73
C GLU A 80 -21.09 2.77 55.79
N GLY A 81 -21.21 1.52 56.24
CA GLY A 81 -20.94 0.33 55.41
C GLY A 81 -21.84 0.22 54.18
N ARG A 82 -23.14 0.51 54.31
CA ARG A 82 -24.07 0.53 53.17
C ARG A 82 -23.72 1.63 52.17
N ARG A 83 -23.31 2.80 52.65
CA ARG A 83 -22.86 3.90 51.77
C ARG A 83 -21.60 3.52 51.00
N ALA A 84 -20.60 2.95 51.70
CA ALA A 84 -19.37 2.49 51.07
C ALA A 84 -19.65 1.39 50.02
N HIS A 85 -20.52 0.43 50.34
CA HIS A 85 -20.93 -0.61 49.39
C HIS A 85 -21.57 -0.01 48.14
N LYS A 86 -22.50 0.94 48.31
CA LYS A 86 -23.17 1.60 47.18
C LYS A 86 -22.20 2.42 46.33
N GLU A 87 -21.21 3.06 46.93
CA GLU A 87 -20.16 3.77 46.20
C GLU A 87 -19.30 2.80 45.37
N LEU A 88 -18.89 1.68 45.95
CA LEU A 88 -18.12 0.65 45.25
C LEU A 88 -18.91 0.03 44.09
N GLU A 89 -20.20 -0.20 44.27
CA GLU A 89 -21.10 -0.69 43.21
C GLU A 89 -21.18 0.31 42.04
N ASN A 90 -21.40 1.60 42.33
CA ASN A 90 -21.44 2.65 41.31
C ASN A 90 -20.10 2.78 40.57
N ARG A 91 -18.99 2.66 41.29
CA ARG A 91 -17.64 2.65 40.70
C ARG A 91 -17.45 1.44 39.79
N GLY A 92 -17.83 0.25 40.24
CA GLY A 92 -17.79 -0.97 39.44
C GLY A 92 -18.59 -0.86 38.15
N GLN A 93 -19.80 -0.29 38.20
CA GLN A 93 -20.62 -0.04 37.01
C GLN A 93 -19.97 0.96 36.04
N THR A 94 -19.36 2.01 36.57
CA THR A 94 -18.66 3.03 35.76
C THR A 94 -17.42 2.45 35.09
N ASP A 95 -16.61 1.70 35.83
CA ASP A 95 -15.41 1.05 35.32
C ASP A 95 -15.75 -0.02 34.30
N TYR A 96 -16.80 -0.82 34.53
CA TYR A 96 -17.30 -1.80 33.57
C TYR A 96 -17.75 -1.15 32.26
N SER A 97 -18.52 -0.06 32.34
CA SER A 97 -18.96 0.69 31.15
C SER A 97 -17.77 1.29 30.39
N ARG A 98 -16.77 1.80 31.12
CA ARG A 98 -15.53 2.32 30.54
C ARG A 98 -14.71 1.23 29.86
N LEU A 99 -14.60 0.06 30.49
CA LEU A 99 -13.89 -1.10 29.97
C LEU A 99 -14.52 -1.56 28.66
N ASN A 100 -15.84 -1.77 28.62
CA ASN A 100 -16.56 -2.17 27.39
C ASN A 100 -16.37 -1.17 26.24
N ARG A 101 -16.39 0.14 26.53
CA ARG A 101 -16.12 1.17 25.51
C ARG A 101 -14.71 1.06 24.97
N LEU A 102 -13.71 0.92 25.85
CA LEU A 102 -12.31 0.80 25.45
C LEU A 102 -12.04 -0.50 24.68
N GLU A 103 -12.69 -1.61 25.03
CA GLU A 103 -12.60 -2.87 24.28
C GLU A 103 -13.18 -2.73 22.88
N THR A 104 -14.31 -2.03 22.73
CA THR A 104 -14.91 -1.75 21.42
C THR A 104 -13.99 -0.86 20.58
N GLU A 105 -13.48 0.23 21.15
CA GLU A 105 -12.54 1.13 20.46
C GLU A 105 -11.24 0.41 20.05
N LEU A 106 -10.73 -0.48 20.91
CA LEU A 106 -9.55 -1.29 20.60
C LEU A 106 -9.82 -2.25 19.43
N ALA A 107 -10.98 -2.90 19.41
CA ALA A 107 -11.38 -3.79 18.32
C ALA A 107 -11.48 -3.02 16.99
N GLU A 108 -12.14 -1.85 16.99
CA GLU A 108 -12.27 -0.99 15.80
C GLU A 108 -10.91 -0.51 15.27
N ILE A 109 -10.01 -0.07 16.16
CA ILE A 109 -8.65 0.37 15.77
C ILE A 109 -7.84 -0.81 15.22
N THR A 110 -8.02 -2.01 15.79
CA THR A 110 -7.33 -3.22 15.31
C THR A 110 -7.78 -3.57 13.90
N GLU A 111 -9.09 -3.58 13.63
CA GLU A 111 -9.64 -3.81 12.29
C GLU A 111 -9.15 -2.76 11.28
N GLN A 112 -9.15 -1.47 11.65
CA GLN A 112 -8.62 -0.41 10.79
C GLN A 112 -7.13 -0.61 10.48
N ASN A 113 -6.33 -1.01 11.46
CA ASN A 113 -4.92 -1.30 11.25
C ASN A 113 -4.71 -2.50 10.31
N GLU A 114 -5.51 -3.56 10.44
CA GLU A 114 -5.46 -4.71 9.54
C GLU A 114 -5.75 -4.30 8.08
N VAL A 115 -6.78 -3.48 7.85
CA VAL A 115 -7.11 -2.94 6.52
C VAL A 115 -5.97 -2.09 5.95
N VAL A 116 -5.29 -1.29 6.79
CA VAL A 116 -4.13 -0.50 6.36
C VAL A 116 -2.95 -1.40 5.99
N VAL A 117 -2.68 -2.43 6.78
CA VAL A 117 -1.60 -3.40 6.50
C VAL A 117 -1.87 -4.15 5.19
N GLU A 118 -3.11 -4.56 4.93
CA GLU A 118 -3.51 -5.21 3.67
C GLU A 118 -3.27 -4.27 2.47
N LYS A 119 -3.71 -3.01 2.57
CA LYS A 119 -3.48 -2.01 1.52
C LYS A 119 -2.00 -1.72 1.27
N LEU A 120 -1.19 -1.66 2.33
CA LEU A 120 0.26 -1.49 2.18
C LEU A 120 0.91 -2.70 1.50
N SER A 121 0.45 -3.92 1.82
CA SER A 121 0.90 -5.13 1.13
C SER A 121 0.53 -5.11 -0.35
N GLU A 122 -0.70 -4.70 -0.70
CA GLU A 122 -1.15 -4.58 -2.09
C GLU A 122 -0.33 -3.54 -2.86
N LEU A 123 -0.14 -2.35 -2.28
CA LEU A 123 0.67 -1.28 -2.88
C LEU A 123 2.12 -1.70 -3.07
N SER A 124 2.68 -2.48 -2.14
CA SER A 124 4.05 -2.98 -2.25
C SER A 124 4.19 -3.97 -3.42
N SER A 125 3.23 -4.89 -3.56
CA SER A 125 3.19 -5.81 -4.71
C SER A 125 3.00 -5.08 -6.04
N GLN A 126 2.17 -4.04 -6.08
CA GLN A 126 2.00 -3.20 -7.27
C GLN A 126 3.28 -2.42 -7.60
N LEU A 127 4.01 -1.95 -6.60
CA LEU A 127 5.28 -1.25 -6.79
C LEU A 127 6.33 -2.19 -7.40
N GLU A 128 6.48 -3.40 -6.85
CA GLU A 128 7.41 -4.42 -7.39
C GLU A 128 7.09 -4.79 -8.85
N GLU A 129 5.81 -4.94 -9.18
CA GLU A 129 5.38 -5.22 -10.56
C GLU A 129 5.70 -4.04 -11.51
N ASN A 130 5.44 -2.81 -11.07
CA ASN A 130 5.76 -1.62 -11.86
C ASN A 130 7.27 -1.41 -12.04
N GLU A 131 8.07 -1.73 -11.02
CA GLU A 131 9.53 -1.72 -11.12
C GLU A 131 10.02 -2.74 -12.16
N ARG A 132 9.44 -3.96 -12.16
CA ARG A 132 9.76 -4.95 -13.20
C ARG A 132 9.40 -4.46 -14.61
N ILE A 133 8.22 -3.86 -14.78
CA ILE A 133 7.79 -3.32 -16.08
C ILE A 133 8.71 -2.17 -16.52
N LEU A 134 9.13 -1.31 -15.58
CA LEU A 134 10.04 -0.22 -15.87
C LEU A 134 11.40 -0.75 -16.35
N ASP A 135 11.97 -1.74 -15.66
CA ASP A 135 13.23 -2.37 -16.05
C ASP A 135 13.15 -2.99 -17.46
N GLU A 136 12.04 -3.69 -17.76
CA GLU A 136 11.78 -4.27 -19.08
C GLU A 136 11.71 -3.19 -20.18
N GLU A 137 11.02 -2.07 -19.94
CA GLU A 137 10.94 -0.95 -20.89
C GLU A 137 12.27 -0.21 -21.06
N GLU A 138 13.06 -0.07 -19.99
CA GLU A 138 14.41 0.50 -20.07
C GLU A 138 15.35 -0.36 -20.91
N GLU A 139 15.32 -1.69 -20.76
CA GLU A 139 16.10 -2.60 -21.59
C GLU A 139 15.68 -2.54 -23.07
N ARG A 140 14.37 -2.45 -23.33
CA ARG A 140 13.83 -2.27 -24.69
C ARG A 140 14.28 -0.95 -25.30
N CYS A 141 14.23 0.15 -24.53
CA CYS A 141 14.69 1.46 -24.99
C CYS A 141 16.19 1.44 -25.30
N ALA A 142 17.01 0.85 -24.41
CA ALA A 142 18.45 0.74 -24.62
C ALA A 142 18.79 -0.08 -25.88
N THR A 143 18.04 -1.15 -26.14
CA THR A 143 18.19 -1.96 -27.36
C THR A 143 17.82 -1.16 -28.62
N ALA A 144 16.70 -0.43 -28.58
CA ALA A 144 16.29 0.43 -29.70
C ALA A 144 17.31 1.54 -29.98
N ASP A 145 17.84 2.18 -28.93
CA ASP A 145 18.87 3.21 -29.06
C ASP A 145 20.18 2.67 -29.65
N ALA A 146 20.56 1.44 -29.30
CA ALA A 146 21.71 0.77 -29.90
C ALA A 146 21.50 0.51 -31.39
N GLN A 147 20.31 0.04 -31.78
CA GLN A 147 19.94 -0.18 -33.19
C GLN A 147 19.92 1.12 -33.99
N VAL A 148 19.39 2.21 -33.41
CA VAL A 148 19.38 3.52 -34.06
C VAL A 148 20.82 3.99 -34.31
N LYS A 149 21.72 3.87 -33.33
CA LYS A 149 23.14 4.23 -33.50
C LYS A 149 23.84 3.40 -34.57
N GLU A 150 23.54 2.10 -34.65
CA GLU A 150 24.07 1.23 -35.70
C GLU A 150 23.59 1.68 -37.09
N LEU A 151 22.30 1.96 -37.24
CA LEU A 151 21.72 2.46 -38.48
C LEU A 151 22.28 3.84 -38.88
N GLU A 152 22.54 4.72 -37.92
CA GLU A 152 23.19 6.01 -38.18
C GLU A 152 24.60 5.84 -38.76
N VAL A 153 25.38 4.88 -38.24
CA VAL A 153 26.70 4.53 -38.77
C VAL A 153 26.59 3.97 -40.19
N ASP A 154 25.63 3.07 -40.44
CA ASP A 154 25.39 2.50 -41.77
C ASP A 154 25.01 3.57 -42.80
N VAL A 155 24.14 4.52 -42.43
CA VAL A 155 23.75 5.63 -43.32
C VAL A 155 24.97 6.47 -43.72
N VAL A 156 25.86 6.76 -42.78
CA VAL A 156 27.11 7.49 -43.08
C VAL A 156 28.01 6.68 -44.01
N GLN A 157 28.15 5.37 -43.76
CA GLN A 157 28.96 4.49 -44.61
C GLN A 157 28.41 4.39 -46.03
N VAL A 158 27.10 4.15 -46.19
CA VAL A 158 26.41 4.09 -47.48
C VAL A 158 26.54 5.43 -48.22
N GLY A 159 26.39 6.56 -47.52
CA GLY A 159 26.59 7.88 -48.10
C GLY A 159 28.00 8.08 -48.67
N ASN A 160 29.03 7.61 -47.95
CA ASN A 160 30.42 7.66 -48.41
C ASN A 160 30.68 6.72 -49.61
N GLN A 161 30.08 5.53 -49.60
CA GLN A 161 30.17 4.57 -50.70
C GLN A 161 29.49 5.11 -51.96
N LEU A 162 28.28 5.65 -51.83
CA LEU A 162 27.53 6.25 -52.94
C LEU A 162 28.33 7.38 -53.59
N ARG A 163 28.86 8.32 -52.79
CA ARG A 163 29.69 9.41 -53.30
C ARG A 163 30.93 8.92 -54.05
N SER A 164 31.54 7.83 -53.57
CA SER A 164 32.69 7.21 -54.26
C SER A 164 32.28 6.54 -55.57
N MET A 165 31.10 5.91 -55.61
CA MET A 165 30.53 5.31 -56.82
C MET A 165 30.19 6.36 -57.87
N GLU A 166 29.54 7.47 -57.49
CA GLU A 166 29.21 8.59 -58.38
C GLU A 166 30.47 9.17 -59.06
N ILE A 167 31.54 9.37 -58.29
CA ILE A 167 32.84 9.84 -58.84
C ILE A 167 33.40 8.84 -59.86
N ASN A 168 33.28 7.54 -59.59
CA ASN A 168 33.77 6.51 -60.50
C ASN A 168 32.90 6.39 -61.76
N GLU A 169 31.58 6.51 -61.63
CA GLU A 169 30.65 6.56 -62.75
C GLU A 169 30.93 7.75 -63.65
N GLU A 170 31.11 8.95 -63.09
CA GLU A 170 31.43 10.16 -63.87
C GLU A 170 32.75 10.01 -64.64
N LYS A 171 33.77 9.40 -64.02
CA LYS A 171 35.05 9.09 -64.69
C LYS A 171 34.86 8.07 -65.81
N ALA A 172 34.11 7.01 -65.59
CA ALA A 172 33.85 5.97 -66.58
C ALA A 172 33.04 6.52 -67.77
N SER A 173 32.01 7.34 -67.51
CA SER A 173 31.22 8.04 -68.52
C SER A 173 32.10 8.96 -69.37
N LYS A 174 32.92 9.82 -68.74
CA LYS A 174 33.87 10.69 -69.49
C LYS A 174 34.85 9.88 -70.35
N SER A 175 35.36 8.76 -69.83
CA SER A 175 36.25 7.87 -70.58
C SER A 175 35.53 7.19 -71.75
N ASN A 176 34.26 6.83 -71.57
CA ASN A 176 33.43 6.24 -72.61
C ASN A 176 33.14 7.24 -73.72
N ASP A 177 32.76 8.47 -73.38
CA ASP A 177 32.52 9.55 -74.36
C ASP A 177 33.78 9.87 -75.16
N GLN A 178 34.95 9.93 -74.51
CA GLN A 178 36.22 10.10 -75.20
C GLN A 178 36.54 8.95 -76.15
N SER A 179 36.23 7.72 -75.76
CA SER A 179 36.46 6.53 -76.58
C SER A 179 35.50 6.50 -77.77
N ALA A 180 34.24 6.91 -77.57
CA ALA A 180 33.23 7.05 -78.62
C ALA A 180 33.64 8.09 -79.66
N ASN A 181 34.07 9.30 -79.23
CA ASN A 181 34.52 10.34 -80.15
C ASN A 181 35.77 9.91 -80.94
N LYS A 182 36.74 9.25 -80.28
CA LYS A 182 37.92 8.71 -80.98
C LYS A 182 37.55 7.63 -82.00
N LEU A 183 36.57 6.80 -81.67
CA LEU A 183 36.06 5.78 -82.58
C LEU A 183 35.39 6.43 -83.79
N GLU A 184 34.57 7.46 -83.57
CA GLU A 184 33.94 8.25 -84.63
C GLU A 184 34.98 8.90 -85.56
N ASP A 185 35.96 9.61 -85.00
CA ASP A 185 37.09 10.19 -85.74
C ASP A 185 37.84 9.14 -86.57
N THR A 186 38.01 7.93 -86.00
CA THR A 186 38.71 6.82 -86.66
C THR A 186 37.87 6.25 -87.81
N ILE A 187 36.56 6.15 -87.64
CA ILE A 187 35.61 5.71 -88.68
C ILE A 187 35.59 6.72 -89.83
N GLU A 188 35.54 8.01 -89.54
CA GLU A 188 35.54 9.06 -90.58
C GLU A 188 36.85 9.04 -91.39
N LYS A 189 38.00 8.94 -90.71
CA LYS A 189 39.31 8.80 -91.38
C LYS A 189 39.38 7.52 -92.20
N TYR A 190 38.89 6.41 -91.67
CA TYR A 190 38.84 5.14 -92.37
C TYR A 190 38.01 5.26 -93.66
N ASN A 191 36.83 5.85 -93.59
CA ASN A 191 35.97 6.05 -94.77
C ASN A 191 36.63 6.97 -95.80
N THR A 192 37.25 8.08 -95.37
CA THR A 192 37.95 8.99 -96.29
C THR A 192 39.13 8.31 -97.00
N ILE A 193 39.90 7.50 -96.27
CA ILE A 193 41.01 6.72 -96.84
C ILE A 193 40.49 5.65 -97.79
N LYS A 194 39.39 4.98 -97.42
CA LYS A 194 38.74 3.96 -98.23
C LYS A 194 38.22 4.55 -99.55
N ASP A 195 37.47 5.64 -99.50
CA ASP A 195 36.94 6.30 -100.71
C ASP A 195 38.09 6.72 -101.64
N ARG A 196 39.19 7.26 -101.08
CA ARG A 196 40.38 7.59 -101.86
C ARG A 196 41.08 6.36 -102.45
N ALA A 197 41.07 5.24 -101.74
CA ALA A 197 41.61 3.98 -102.24
C ALA A 197 40.73 3.42 -103.37
N ASP A 198 39.40 3.46 -103.21
CA ASP A 198 38.43 3.06 -104.22
C ASP A 198 38.57 3.91 -105.50
N ASP A 199 38.72 5.24 -105.37
CA ASP A 199 38.99 6.17 -106.49
C ASP A 199 40.32 5.87 -107.18
N ALA A 200 41.37 5.59 -106.41
CA ALA A 200 42.69 5.25 -106.96
C ALA A 200 42.67 3.90 -107.69
N GLU A 201 41.96 2.90 -107.15
CA GLU A 201 41.76 1.62 -107.79
C GLU A 201 40.95 1.75 -109.09
N ALA A 202 39.89 2.56 -109.10
CA ALA A 202 39.12 2.85 -110.31
C ALA A 202 39.99 3.51 -111.38
N ARG A 203 40.76 4.55 -111.01
CA ARG A 203 41.67 5.22 -111.93
C ARG A 203 42.80 4.32 -112.43
N SER A 204 43.28 3.39 -111.59
CA SER A 204 44.28 2.40 -112.02
C SER A 204 43.70 1.47 -113.09
N ARG A 205 42.44 1.03 -112.96
CA ARG A 205 41.77 0.21 -113.98
C ARG A 205 41.56 0.98 -115.28
N ASP A 206 41.17 2.24 -115.22
CA ASP A 206 40.99 3.08 -116.41
C ASP A 206 42.32 3.28 -117.15
N LEU A 207 43.41 3.59 -116.42
CA LEU A 207 44.74 3.73 -116.99
C LEU A 207 45.27 2.41 -117.57
N GLU A 208 44.99 1.27 -116.93
CA GLU A 208 45.32 -0.05 -117.48
C GLU A 208 44.56 -0.33 -118.79
N ALA A 209 43.29 0.09 -118.88
CA ALA A 209 42.51 -0.04 -120.11
C ALA A 209 43.05 0.87 -121.24
N GLU A 210 43.33 2.14 -120.94
CA GLU A 210 43.96 3.08 -121.89
C GLU A 210 45.34 2.60 -122.34
N LEU A 211 46.15 2.03 -121.43
CA LEU A 211 47.46 1.48 -121.77
C LEU A 211 47.31 0.32 -122.76
N ASN A 212 46.40 -0.62 -122.51
CA ASN A 212 46.14 -1.73 -123.41
C ASN A 212 45.65 -1.26 -124.78
N GLU A 213 44.74 -0.28 -124.83
CA GLU A 213 44.26 0.32 -126.09
C GLU A 213 45.40 1.00 -126.86
N CYS A 214 46.27 1.74 -126.16
CA CYS A 214 47.43 2.40 -126.75
C CYS A 214 48.50 1.40 -127.22
N ASP A 215 48.68 0.29 -126.50
CA ASP A 215 49.57 -0.81 -126.91
C ASP A 215 49.01 -1.54 -128.15
N ASP A 216 47.70 -1.73 -128.24
CA ASP A 216 47.01 -2.29 -129.42
C ASP A 216 47.13 -1.34 -130.63
N GLU A 217 46.91 -0.04 -130.44
CA GLU A 217 47.13 0.99 -131.48
C GLU A 217 48.59 1.05 -131.93
N LEU A 218 49.54 0.97 -130.99
CA LEU A 218 50.97 0.95 -131.29
C LEU A 218 51.36 -0.31 -132.07
N ALA A 219 50.79 -1.47 -131.72
CA ALA A 219 50.99 -2.72 -132.43
C ALA A 219 50.44 -2.61 -133.86
N ALA A 220 49.21 -2.12 -134.04
CA ALA A 220 48.60 -1.90 -135.34
C ALA A 220 49.37 -0.88 -136.19
N ALA A 221 49.84 0.23 -135.59
CA ALA A 221 50.64 1.24 -136.27
C ALA A 221 52.01 0.68 -136.71
N LYS A 222 52.65 -0.15 -135.88
CA LYS A 222 53.90 -0.86 -136.24
C LYS A 222 53.67 -1.87 -137.37
N GLU A 223 52.54 -2.58 -137.36
CA GLU A 223 52.18 -3.51 -138.44
C GLU A 223 51.92 -2.77 -139.76
N ALA A 224 51.14 -1.69 -139.73
CA ALA A 224 50.87 -0.85 -140.90
C ALA A 224 52.14 -0.18 -141.45
N TYR A 225 53.03 0.31 -140.58
CA TYR A 225 54.34 0.82 -140.99
C TYR A 225 55.23 -0.29 -141.56
N GLY A 226 55.18 -1.49 -140.97
CA GLY A 226 55.87 -2.67 -141.48
C GLY A 226 55.43 -3.04 -142.90
N GLN A 227 54.11 -3.05 -143.14
CA GLN A 227 53.53 -3.26 -144.47
C GLN A 227 53.92 -2.14 -145.44
N SER A 228 53.74 -0.87 -145.06
CA SER A 228 54.09 0.26 -145.93
C SER A 228 55.58 0.31 -146.27
N LYS A 229 56.44 -0.07 -145.32
CA LYS A 229 57.88 -0.21 -145.57
C LYS A 229 58.18 -1.37 -146.51
N ALA A 230 57.52 -2.51 -146.34
CA ALA A 230 57.66 -3.65 -147.24
C ALA A 230 57.21 -3.29 -148.68
N ASP A 231 56.09 -2.60 -148.82
CA ASP A 231 55.60 -2.10 -150.13
C ASP A 231 56.58 -1.09 -150.76
N MET A 232 57.19 -0.19 -149.97
CA MET A 232 58.23 0.70 -150.47
C MET A 232 59.52 -0.03 -150.86
N ASP A 233 59.96 -1.00 -150.05
CA ASP A 233 61.14 -1.81 -150.34
C ASP A 233 60.89 -2.67 -151.61
N GLU A 234 59.66 -3.15 -151.82
CA GLU A 234 59.22 -3.85 -153.04
C GLU A 234 59.20 -2.92 -154.25
N LEU A 235 58.64 -1.71 -154.14
CA LEU A 235 58.67 -0.69 -155.21
C LEU A 235 60.09 -0.24 -155.56
N LEU A 236 60.99 -0.13 -154.56
CA LEU A 236 62.39 0.18 -154.78
C LEU A 236 63.13 -0.96 -155.48
N LEU A 237 62.80 -2.22 -155.16
CA LEU A 237 63.30 -3.39 -155.86
C LEU A 237 62.80 -3.45 -157.31
N GLU A 238 61.52 -3.14 -157.55
CA GLU A 238 60.96 -3.05 -158.90
C GLU A 238 61.65 -1.95 -159.72
N LEU A 239 61.84 -0.74 -159.15
CA LEU A 239 62.55 0.37 -159.79
C LEU A 239 64.04 0.08 -160.04
N ALA A 240 64.71 -0.69 -159.18
CA ALA A 240 66.09 -1.10 -159.39
C ALA A 240 66.23 -2.23 -160.44
N SER A 241 65.12 -2.89 -160.80
CA SER A 241 65.06 -3.96 -161.80
C SER A 241 64.60 -3.52 -163.20
N MET A 242 64.15 -2.27 -163.35
CA MET A 242 63.88 -1.60 -164.63
C MET A 242 65.10 -0.87 -165.19
#